data_AF-A0A089KKG2-F1
#
_entry.id   AF-A0A089KKG2-F1
#
_cell.length_a   1.000
_cell.length_b   1.000
_cell.length_c   1.000
_cell.angle_alpha   90.00
_cell.angle_beta   90.00
_cell.angle_gamma   90.00
#
_symmetry.space_group_name_H-M   'P 1'
#
loop_
_entity.id
_entity.type
_entity.pdbx_description
1 polymer ?
#
loop_
_entity_poly.entity_id
_entity_poly.type
_entity_poly.pdbx_seq_one_letter_code
_entity_poly.pdbx_strand_id
1 'polypeptide(L)'
;MTWTDNEPLTYSLYGSGGKTKPYYTEVARFTDEVLNSLLKEKEIIEQMGDYARDKKLESYSSSIYGLEFLMIGVLWRVYGHNAGAGSVYAGKLLSSLYSLRSRNVRWRRPVDRVKGIAGTLVLSRNPGGCGKLDTVSFSRLTGWLQASGEFREECIRLEHWSDLFQGLPKAAAAEYLSRAVRLAAWFDRRSLEVLGCYTPNVERYIEHNGPRLRWRENRIFCSRERVEYHLNMVGAEIMNREFRGAFMAAQDKSIFLPVCMRKKQGNACKAVPEGAGYRCRSCTRDCRVHIITALSRKYDAKVLIIPHASTAFGKEKASEGDKGIIGIACVLNLISGGYQARRMGYQPQCVLLNQSGCVQHWHPDSGLETAIDLDRLEQILNGSWHY
;
A
#
# COMPACT_ATOMS: atom_id res chain seq x y z
N MET A 1 15.92 -17.38 -18.78
CA MET A 1 14.46 -17.45 -18.99
C MET A 1 14.08 -16.32 -19.92
N THR A 2 13.80 -16.65 -21.17
CA THR A 2 13.29 -15.72 -22.18
C THR A 2 11.84 -15.40 -21.82
N TRP A 3 11.60 -14.18 -21.33
CA TRP A 3 10.27 -13.68 -21.04
C TRP A 3 9.52 -13.55 -22.36
N THR A 4 8.46 -14.34 -22.55
CA THR A 4 7.55 -14.15 -23.67
C THR A 4 6.90 -12.77 -23.57
N ASP A 5 6.94 -12.01 -24.67
CA ASP A 5 6.57 -10.60 -24.85
C ASP A 5 5.17 -10.12 -24.39
N ASN A 6 4.36 -10.93 -23.71
CA ASN A 6 2.94 -10.62 -23.64
C ASN A 6 2.48 -9.61 -22.56
N GLU A 7 3.22 -9.36 -21.46
CA GLU A 7 2.84 -8.31 -20.50
C GLU A 7 4.05 -7.93 -19.59
N PRO A 8 4.52 -6.67 -19.58
CA PRO A 8 5.66 -6.29 -18.75
C PRO A 8 5.33 -6.26 -17.25
N LEU A 9 6.24 -6.76 -16.41
CA LEU A 9 6.20 -6.61 -14.96
C LEU A 9 6.32 -5.14 -14.57
N THR A 10 5.38 -4.61 -13.78
CA THR A 10 5.46 -3.21 -13.29
C THR A 10 6.73 -2.95 -12.48
N TYR A 11 7.04 -3.85 -11.54
CA TYR A 11 8.23 -3.80 -10.71
C TYR A 11 8.86 -5.18 -10.52
N SER A 12 10.15 -5.18 -10.19
CA SER A 12 10.91 -6.36 -9.81
C SER A 12 12.01 -5.99 -8.83
N LEU A 13 12.04 -6.60 -7.65
CA LEU A 13 13.08 -6.38 -6.64
C LEU A 13 14.46 -6.94 -7.04
N TYR A 14 14.52 -7.72 -8.12
CA TYR A 14 15.79 -8.21 -8.68
C TYR A 14 16.58 -7.10 -9.40
N GLY A 15 15.92 -5.98 -9.74
CA GLY A 15 16.49 -4.88 -10.51
C GLY A 15 17.15 -5.38 -11.80
N SER A 16 18.33 -4.85 -12.11
CA SER A 16 19.17 -5.30 -13.23
C SER A 16 20.10 -6.47 -12.89
N GLY A 17 20.28 -6.80 -11.60
CA GLY A 17 21.34 -7.70 -11.11
C GLY A 17 20.90 -9.12 -10.76
N GLY A 18 19.62 -9.47 -10.92
CA GLY A 18 19.10 -10.82 -10.67
C GLY A 18 19.06 -11.25 -9.19
N LYS A 19 19.35 -10.34 -8.25
CA LYS A 19 19.35 -10.58 -6.79
C LYS A 19 18.53 -9.50 -6.08
N THR A 20 17.88 -9.87 -4.99
CA THR A 20 17.02 -8.97 -4.18
C THR A 20 17.75 -8.24 -3.05
N LYS A 21 18.90 -8.75 -2.60
CA LYS A 21 19.70 -8.11 -1.54
C LYS A 21 20.07 -6.64 -1.81
N PRO A 22 20.46 -6.24 -3.04
CA PRO A 22 20.71 -4.83 -3.37
C PRO A 22 19.51 -3.93 -3.08
N TYR A 23 18.28 -4.37 -3.43
CA TYR A 23 17.05 -3.61 -3.16
C TYR A 23 16.94 -3.22 -1.68
N TYR A 24 17.11 -4.19 -0.77
CA TYR A 24 16.98 -3.93 0.67
C TYR A 24 18.06 -3.00 1.21
N THR A 25 19.26 -3.05 0.65
CA THR A 25 20.36 -2.14 1.05
C THR A 25 20.08 -0.72 0.55
N GLU A 26 19.61 -0.59 -0.69
CA GLU A 26 19.35 0.71 -1.31
C GLU A 26 18.13 1.41 -0.74
N VAL A 27 17.02 0.68 -0.48
CA VAL A 27 15.82 1.25 0.13
C VAL A 27 16.07 1.68 1.58
N ALA A 28 16.89 0.94 2.33
CA ALA A 28 17.25 1.30 3.70
C ALA A 28 18.05 2.61 3.73
N ARG A 29 19.12 2.71 2.93
CA ARG A 29 19.91 3.92 2.81
C ARG A 29 19.09 5.11 2.30
N PHE A 30 18.22 4.87 1.32
CA PHE A 30 17.36 5.94 0.81
C PHE A 30 16.32 6.40 1.84
N THR A 31 15.83 5.48 2.68
CA THR A 31 14.94 5.82 3.78
C THR A 31 15.62 6.75 4.79
N ASP A 32 16.91 6.54 5.08
CA ASP A 32 17.68 7.49 5.92
C ASP A 32 17.73 8.89 5.29
N GLU A 33 17.96 8.97 3.96
CA GLU A 33 17.96 10.23 3.22
C GLU A 33 16.58 10.93 3.28
N VAL A 34 15.49 10.17 3.20
CA VAL A 34 14.12 10.67 3.31
C VAL A 34 13.83 11.16 4.72
N LEU A 35 14.18 10.39 5.76
CA LEU A 35 14.00 10.79 7.15
C LEU A 35 14.79 12.06 7.48
N ASN A 36 16.03 12.18 6.97
CA ASN A 36 16.82 13.40 7.09
C ASN A 36 16.16 14.60 6.41
N SER A 37 15.53 14.40 5.25
CA SER A 37 14.81 15.46 4.55
C SER A 37 13.54 15.89 5.31
N LEU A 38 12.88 14.96 5.99
CA LEU A 38 11.71 15.21 6.83
C LEU A 38 12.03 16.03 8.09
N LEU A 39 13.28 16.05 8.56
CA LEU A 39 13.70 16.91 9.69
C LEU A 39 13.46 18.40 9.43
N LYS A 40 13.46 18.83 8.16
CA LYS A 40 13.13 20.22 7.77
C LYS A 40 11.66 20.54 8.01
N GLU A 41 10.82 19.52 8.11
CA GLU A 41 9.37 19.59 8.32
C GLU A 41 8.99 19.24 9.76
N LYS A 42 9.96 19.23 10.68
CA LYS A 42 9.79 18.85 12.09
C LYS A 42 8.64 19.60 12.78
N GLU A 43 8.55 20.91 12.56
CA GLU A 43 7.52 21.76 13.20
C GLU A 43 6.09 21.25 12.95
N ILE A 44 5.74 20.97 11.69
CA ILE A 44 4.39 20.51 11.34
C ILE A 44 4.15 19.05 11.70
N ILE A 45 5.22 18.23 11.65
CA ILE A 45 5.18 16.83 12.09
C ILE A 45 4.93 16.73 13.60
N GLU A 46 5.55 17.59 14.40
CA GLU A 46 5.31 17.66 15.85
C GLU A 46 3.90 18.18 16.15
N GLN A 47 3.43 19.21 15.44
CA GLN A 47 2.05 19.68 15.58
C GLN A 47 1.02 18.58 15.28
N MET A 48 1.27 17.73 14.29
CA MET A 48 0.40 16.57 14.02
C MET A 48 0.44 15.55 15.15
N GLY A 49 1.61 15.29 15.73
CA GLY A 49 1.75 14.44 16.91
C GLY A 49 0.98 14.98 18.13
N ASP A 50 1.06 16.28 18.36
CA ASP A 50 0.34 16.97 19.44
C ASP A 50 -1.17 16.90 19.22
N TYR A 51 -1.62 17.23 18.00
CA TYR A 51 -3.01 17.10 17.59
C TYR A 51 -3.56 15.69 17.79
N ALA A 52 -2.80 14.66 17.41
CA ALA A 52 -3.21 13.28 17.59
C ALA A 52 -3.39 12.89 19.07
N ARG A 53 -2.50 13.36 19.95
CA ARG A 53 -2.62 13.14 21.41
C ARG A 53 -3.83 13.85 21.98
N ASP A 54 -4.05 15.12 21.63
CA ASP A 54 -5.19 15.91 22.12
C ASP A 54 -6.53 15.33 21.69
N LYS A 55 -6.61 14.82 20.46
CA LYS A 55 -7.80 14.17 19.91
C LYS A 55 -7.94 12.70 20.31
N LYS A 56 -7.03 12.17 21.13
CA LYS A 56 -6.98 10.75 21.54
C LYS A 56 -7.05 9.79 20.33
N LEU A 57 -6.38 10.18 19.25
CA LEU A 57 -6.22 9.35 18.06
C LEU A 57 -5.13 8.30 18.32
N GLU A 58 -5.04 7.33 17.42
CA GLU A 58 -3.91 6.40 17.41
C GLU A 58 -2.60 7.19 17.24
N SER A 59 -1.73 7.08 18.24
CA SER A 59 -0.46 7.80 18.28
C SER A 59 0.60 7.05 17.50
N TYR A 60 1.37 7.78 16.71
CA TYR A 60 2.50 7.26 15.96
C TYR A 60 3.77 8.06 16.24
N SER A 61 4.91 7.56 15.78
CA SER A 61 6.18 8.30 15.86
C SER A 61 6.24 9.41 14.80
N SER A 62 7.18 10.34 14.99
CA SER A 62 7.46 11.42 14.03
C SER A 62 7.80 10.88 12.64
N SER A 63 8.42 9.70 12.52
CA SER A 63 8.72 9.07 11.23
C SER A 63 7.46 8.70 10.45
N ILE A 64 6.42 8.21 11.12
CA ILE A 64 5.14 7.86 10.49
C ILE A 64 4.36 9.12 10.10
N TYR A 65 4.31 10.14 10.97
CA TYR A 65 3.70 11.42 10.60
C TYR A 65 4.49 12.09 9.46
N GLY A 66 5.81 11.94 9.41
CA GLY A 66 6.63 12.38 8.28
C GLY A 66 6.31 11.62 6.98
N LEU A 67 6.11 10.30 7.04
CA LEU A 67 5.63 9.51 5.91
C LEU A 67 4.27 10.01 5.40
N GLU A 68 3.35 10.34 6.29
CA GLU A 68 2.04 10.92 5.94
C GLU A 68 2.16 12.30 5.30
N PHE A 69 3.05 13.14 5.80
CA PHE A 69 3.33 14.45 5.21
C PHE A 69 3.90 14.35 3.79
N LEU A 70 4.83 13.41 3.57
CA LEU A 70 5.33 13.10 2.23
C LEU A 70 4.20 12.56 1.33
N MET A 71 3.37 11.66 1.85
CA MET A 71 2.22 11.09 1.14
C MET A 71 1.23 12.17 0.70
N ILE A 72 0.94 13.19 1.52
CA ILE A 72 0.13 14.35 1.14
C ILE A 72 0.68 15.01 -0.13
N GLY A 73 1.98 15.29 -0.16
CA GLY A 73 2.63 15.92 -1.30
C GLY A 73 2.60 15.04 -2.56
N VAL A 74 2.85 13.73 -2.41
CA VAL A 74 2.82 12.77 -3.53
C VAL A 74 1.41 12.68 -4.11
N LEU A 75 0.40 12.47 -3.26
CA LEU A 75 -0.99 12.35 -3.69
C LEU A 75 -1.51 13.65 -4.31
N TRP A 76 -1.08 14.81 -3.81
CA TRP A 76 -1.40 16.08 -4.43
C TRP A 76 -0.81 16.20 -5.83
N ARG A 77 0.47 15.84 -6.02
CA ARG A 77 1.12 15.89 -7.34
C ARG A 77 0.44 14.96 -8.34
N VAL A 78 0.10 13.75 -7.92
CA VAL A 78 -0.51 12.73 -8.79
C VAL A 78 -1.99 13.03 -9.08
N TYR A 79 -2.77 13.47 -8.08
CA TYR A 79 -4.23 13.53 -8.17
C TYR A 79 -4.85 14.92 -7.95
N GLY A 80 -4.06 15.95 -7.61
CA GLY A 80 -4.58 17.29 -7.30
C GLY A 80 -5.39 17.93 -8.42
N HIS A 81 -5.11 17.58 -9.69
CA HIS A 81 -5.89 18.02 -10.85
C HIS A 81 -7.31 17.40 -10.90
N ASN A 82 -7.54 16.28 -10.22
CA ASN A 82 -8.83 15.59 -10.18
C ASN A 82 -9.77 16.11 -9.06
N ALA A 83 -9.27 16.98 -8.18
CA ALA A 83 -9.99 17.54 -7.04
C ALA A 83 -11.06 18.62 -7.39
N GLY A 84 -11.59 18.61 -8.62
CA GLY A 84 -12.64 19.53 -9.06
C GLY A 84 -14.03 19.25 -8.43
N ALA A 85 -14.89 20.26 -8.36
CA ALA A 85 -16.19 20.19 -7.66
C ALA A 85 -17.13 19.07 -8.15
N GLY A 86 -17.05 18.69 -9.44
CA GLY A 86 -17.88 17.61 -10.01
C GLY A 86 -17.51 16.20 -9.55
N SER A 87 -16.27 15.97 -9.14
CA SER A 87 -15.78 14.64 -8.79
C SER A 87 -16.14 14.24 -7.34
N VAL A 88 -16.25 15.22 -6.43
CA VAL A 88 -16.62 15.03 -5.02
C VAL A 88 -18.10 14.62 -4.85
N TYR A 89 -19.02 15.24 -5.60
CA TYR A 89 -20.45 14.94 -5.49
C TYR A 89 -20.79 13.54 -6.03
N ALA A 90 -20.22 13.19 -7.18
CA ALA A 90 -20.36 11.86 -7.73
C ALA A 90 -19.71 10.79 -6.83
N GLY A 91 -18.61 11.14 -6.15
CA GLY A 91 -17.96 10.31 -5.16
C GLY A 91 -18.80 9.96 -3.94
N LYS A 92 -19.53 10.93 -3.37
CA LYS A 92 -20.48 10.68 -2.27
C LYS A 92 -21.64 9.76 -2.69
N LEU A 93 -22.16 9.96 -3.89
CA LEU A 93 -23.23 9.13 -4.45
C LEU A 93 -22.75 7.67 -4.65
N LEU A 94 -21.51 7.50 -5.09
CA LEU A 94 -20.87 6.19 -5.28
C LEU A 94 -20.55 5.50 -3.96
N SER A 95 -20.02 6.21 -2.96
CA SER A 95 -19.76 5.65 -1.63
C SER A 95 -21.03 5.09 -0.99
N SER A 96 -22.15 5.81 -1.12
CA SER A 96 -23.47 5.35 -0.68
C SER A 96 -23.91 4.07 -1.40
N LEU A 97 -23.73 3.99 -2.73
CA LEU A 97 -24.00 2.78 -3.52
C LEU A 97 -23.07 1.61 -3.14
N TYR A 98 -21.83 1.89 -2.72
CA TYR A 98 -20.87 0.87 -2.30
C TYR A 98 -21.17 0.26 -0.93
N SER A 99 -21.79 1.02 -0.02
CA SER A 99 -22.24 0.49 1.28
C SER A 99 -23.32 -0.60 1.14
N LEU A 100 -24.11 -0.58 0.06
CA LEU A 100 -25.13 -1.58 -0.28
C LEU A 100 -24.54 -2.92 -0.75
N ARG A 101 -23.23 -2.98 -1.09
CA ARG A 101 -22.49 -4.21 -1.43
C ARG A 101 -22.46 -5.23 -0.28
N SER A 102 -22.58 -4.75 0.97
CA SER A 102 -22.50 -5.59 2.18
C SER A 102 -23.72 -6.49 2.42
N ARG A 103 -24.80 -6.33 1.65
CA ARG A 103 -26.09 -6.99 1.93
C ARG A 103 -26.52 -8.09 0.95
N ASN A 104 -26.00 -8.18 -0.30
CA ASN A 104 -26.49 -9.18 -1.26
C ASN A 104 -25.45 -9.63 -2.31
N VAL A 105 -25.18 -10.94 -2.39
CA VAL A 105 -24.26 -11.57 -3.36
C VAL A 105 -24.73 -11.44 -4.83
N ARG A 106 -26.05 -11.34 -5.05
CA ARG A 106 -26.68 -11.25 -6.38
C ARG A 106 -26.38 -9.95 -7.13
N TRP A 107 -25.95 -8.90 -6.42
CA TRP A 107 -25.68 -7.57 -6.98
C TRP A 107 -24.20 -7.30 -7.28
N ARG A 108 -23.30 -8.28 -7.13
CA ARG A 108 -21.85 -8.09 -7.36
C ARG A 108 -21.52 -7.61 -8.78
N ARG A 109 -21.91 -8.35 -9.83
CA ARG A 109 -21.58 -8.02 -11.23
C ARG A 109 -22.18 -6.70 -11.75
N PRO A 110 -23.46 -6.36 -11.45
CA PRO A 110 -24.02 -5.06 -11.82
C PRO A 110 -23.33 -3.89 -11.09
N VAL A 111 -23.05 -4.04 -9.80
CA VAL A 111 -22.32 -3.02 -9.02
C VAL A 111 -20.90 -2.85 -9.56
N ASP A 112 -20.20 -3.93 -9.92
CA ASP A 112 -18.84 -3.86 -10.48
C ASP A 112 -18.80 -3.13 -11.85
N ARG A 113 -19.84 -3.28 -12.68
CA ARG A 113 -19.98 -2.50 -13.93
C ARG A 113 -20.29 -1.03 -13.67
N VAL A 114 -21.15 -0.74 -12.70
CA VAL A 114 -21.45 0.64 -12.29
C VAL A 114 -20.22 1.31 -11.66
N LYS A 115 -19.42 0.57 -10.88
CA LYS A 115 -18.10 1.01 -10.39
C LYS A 115 -17.17 1.37 -11.53
N GLY A 116 -17.08 0.49 -12.53
CA GLY A 116 -16.26 0.71 -13.73
C GLY A 116 -16.66 1.96 -14.50
N ILE A 117 -17.97 2.15 -14.71
CA ILE A 117 -18.57 3.30 -15.42
C ILE A 117 -18.38 4.60 -14.65
N ALA A 118 -18.75 4.61 -13.38
CA ALA A 118 -18.70 5.80 -12.56
C ALA A 118 -17.27 6.16 -12.17
N GLY A 119 -16.40 5.18 -11.91
CA GLY A 119 -14.96 5.40 -11.81
C GLY A 119 -14.43 6.04 -13.09
N THR A 120 -14.69 5.46 -14.26
CA THR A 120 -14.13 6.03 -15.51
C THR A 120 -14.66 7.44 -15.80
N LEU A 121 -15.90 7.79 -15.43
CA LEU A 121 -16.49 9.12 -15.66
C LEU A 121 -16.08 10.16 -14.60
N VAL A 122 -16.11 9.81 -13.31
CA VAL A 122 -15.73 10.67 -12.16
C VAL A 122 -14.21 10.89 -12.08
N LEU A 123 -13.43 9.92 -12.59
CA LEU A 123 -11.96 9.91 -12.59
C LEU A 123 -11.40 10.27 -13.99
N SER A 124 -12.23 10.75 -14.91
CA SER A 124 -11.75 11.33 -16.17
C SER A 124 -10.83 12.49 -15.82
N ARG A 125 -9.56 12.44 -16.25
CA ARG A 125 -8.59 13.55 -16.09
C ARG A 125 -9.28 14.83 -16.52
N ASN A 126 -9.47 15.76 -15.59
CA ASN A 126 -9.91 17.09 -15.94
C ASN A 126 -8.65 17.88 -16.34
N PRO A 127 -8.50 18.32 -17.60
CA PRO A 127 -7.32 19.06 -18.04
C PRO A 127 -7.24 20.48 -17.44
N GLY A 128 -8.23 20.90 -16.64
CA GLY A 128 -8.16 22.13 -15.86
C GLY A 128 -7.03 22.05 -14.84
N GLY A 129 -6.11 23.01 -14.88
CA GLY A 129 -4.88 23.02 -14.09
C GLY A 129 -5.07 22.83 -12.58
N CYS A 130 -3.95 22.52 -11.91
CA CYS A 130 -3.88 22.36 -10.47
C CYS A 130 -4.50 23.60 -9.79
N GLY A 131 -5.63 23.41 -9.10
CA GLY A 131 -6.29 24.50 -8.37
C GLY A 131 -5.36 25.10 -7.30
N LYS A 132 -5.76 26.23 -6.72
CA LYS A 132 -5.01 26.87 -5.63
C LYS A 132 -4.75 25.86 -4.51
N LEU A 133 -3.49 25.74 -4.10
CA LEU A 133 -3.08 24.85 -3.01
C LEU A 133 -3.51 25.48 -1.68
N ASP A 134 -4.66 25.03 -1.19
CA ASP A 134 -5.26 25.46 0.07
C ASP A 134 -6.05 24.34 0.74
N THR A 135 -6.57 24.60 1.93
CA THR A 135 -7.31 23.62 2.75
C THR A 135 -8.60 23.14 2.08
N VAL A 136 -9.25 24.00 1.27
CA VAL A 136 -10.48 23.64 0.54
C VAL A 136 -10.14 22.63 -0.55
N SER A 137 -9.12 22.92 -1.35
CA SER A 137 -8.71 22.03 -2.44
C SER A 137 -8.10 20.73 -1.90
N PHE A 138 -7.40 20.77 -0.76
CA PHE A 138 -6.94 19.57 -0.07
C PHE A 138 -8.10 18.69 0.39
N SER A 139 -9.15 19.28 0.99
CA SER A 139 -10.36 18.55 1.38
C SER A 139 -11.07 17.91 0.18
N ARG A 140 -11.07 18.60 -0.98
CA ARG A 140 -11.62 18.04 -2.23
C ARG A 140 -10.81 16.87 -2.77
N LEU A 141 -9.48 16.94 -2.68
CA LEU A 141 -8.60 15.83 -3.02
C LEU A 141 -8.92 14.62 -2.13
N THR A 142 -8.99 14.79 -0.81
CA THR A 142 -9.36 13.70 0.12
C THR A 142 -10.72 13.10 -0.22
N GLY A 143 -11.71 13.93 -0.54
CA GLY A 143 -13.03 13.47 -1.00
C GLY A 143 -12.97 12.65 -2.30
N TRP A 144 -12.12 13.04 -3.25
CA TRP A 144 -11.89 12.28 -4.48
C TRP A 144 -11.18 10.94 -4.21
N LEU A 145 -10.16 10.93 -3.35
CA LEU A 145 -9.45 9.71 -2.95
C LEU A 145 -10.40 8.73 -2.25
N GLN A 146 -11.27 9.22 -1.38
CA GLN A 146 -12.28 8.39 -0.69
C GLN A 146 -13.30 7.80 -1.68
N ALA A 147 -13.77 8.62 -2.63
CA ALA A 147 -14.68 8.21 -3.69
C ALA A 147 -14.13 7.11 -4.60
N SER A 148 -12.81 7.13 -4.80
CA SER A 148 -12.08 6.16 -5.62
C SER A 148 -12.17 4.73 -5.06
N GLY A 149 -12.31 4.58 -3.74
CA GLY A 149 -12.34 3.29 -3.05
C GLY A 149 -10.99 2.61 -2.84
N GLU A 150 -9.88 3.18 -3.33
CA GLU A 150 -8.55 2.56 -3.33
C GLU A 150 -7.60 3.06 -2.22
N PHE A 151 -7.99 4.08 -1.46
CA PHE A 151 -7.12 4.76 -0.47
C PHE A 151 -7.73 4.79 0.92
N ARG A 152 -8.43 3.74 1.32
CA ARG A 152 -9.29 3.80 2.51
C ARG A 152 -8.50 4.19 3.76
N GLU A 153 -7.35 3.55 4.00
CA GLU A 153 -6.56 3.82 5.20
C GLU A 153 -5.82 5.17 5.09
N GLU A 154 -5.31 5.48 3.91
CA GLU A 154 -4.66 6.76 3.62
C GLU A 154 -5.63 7.94 3.83
N CYS A 155 -6.89 7.83 3.40
CA CYS A 155 -7.92 8.84 3.61
C CYS A 155 -8.20 9.08 5.09
N ILE A 156 -8.23 8.05 5.94
CA ILE A 156 -8.39 8.22 7.39
C ILE A 156 -7.26 9.09 7.95
N ARG A 157 -6.02 8.88 7.50
CA ARG A 157 -4.88 9.71 7.91
C ARG A 157 -5.02 11.13 7.39
N LEU A 158 -5.32 11.28 6.10
CA LEU A 158 -5.50 12.57 5.43
C LEU A 158 -6.64 13.41 6.05
N GLU A 159 -7.68 12.77 6.57
CA GLU A 159 -8.77 13.44 7.31
C GLU A 159 -8.23 14.10 8.59
N HIS A 160 -7.37 13.42 9.36
CA HIS A 160 -6.76 14.02 10.56
C HIS A 160 -5.86 15.22 10.22
N TRP A 161 -5.08 15.11 9.14
CA TRP A 161 -4.28 16.22 8.61
C TRP A 161 -5.16 17.37 8.12
N SER A 162 -6.29 17.08 7.48
CA SER A 162 -7.26 18.08 7.03
C SER A 162 -7.82 18.85 8.21
N ASP A 163 -8.20 18.16 9.29
CA ASP A 163 -8.71 18.80 10.50
C ASP A 163 -7.66 19.71 11.15
N LEU A 164 -6.40 19.25 11.24
CA LEU A 164 -5.28 20.08 11.70
C LEU A 164 -5.13 21.34 10.84
N PHE A 165 -5.07 21.20 9.51
CA PHE A 165 -4.91 22.34 8.62
C PHE A 165 -6.09 23.32 8.66
N GLN A 166 -7.31 22.84 8.92
CA GLN A 166 -8.49 23.70 9.11
C GLN A 166 -8.41 24.52 10.40
N GLY A 167 -7.70 24.02 11.42
CA GLY A 167 -7.43 24.75 12.67
C GLY A 167 -6.33 25.81 12.55
N LEU A 168 -5.52 25.77 11.50
CA LEU A 168 -4.41 26.72 11.29
C LEU A 168 -4.85 27.99 10.55
N PRO A 169 -4.12 29.11 10.71
CA PRO A 169 -4.28 30.26 9.83
C PRO A 169 -4.13 29.85 8.35
N LYS A 170 -5.03 30.35 7.48
CA LYS A 170 -5.09 29.95 6.07
C LYS A 170 -3.74 30.06 5.34
N ALA A 171 -2.97 31.10 5.63
CA ALA A 171 -1.65 31.30 5.04
C ALA A 171 -0.63 30.24 5.50
N ALA A 172 -0.64 29.88 6.79
CA ALA A 172 0.23 28.85 7.34
C ALA A 172 -0.11 27.46 6.76
N ALA A 173 -1.40 27.11 6.71
CA ALA A 173 -1.84 25.84 6.12
C ALA A 173 -1.44 25.72 4.63
N ALA A 174 -1.62 26.79 3.85
CA ALA A 174 -1.19 26.83 2.45
C ALA A 174 0.33 26.67 2.30
N GLU A 175 1.11 27.29 3.20
CA GLU A 175 2.58 27.14 3.19
C GLU A 175 3.01 25.71 3.53
N TYR A 176 2.40 25.06 4.52
CA TYR A 176 2.68 23.65 4.82
C TYR A 176 2.33 22.71 3.68
N LEU A 177 1.18 22.91 3.03
CA LEU A 177 0.83 22.14 1.84
C LEU A 177 1.85 22.37 0.71
N SER A 178 2.31 23.61 0.51
CA SER A 178 3.36 23.95 -0.47
C SER A 178 4.69 23.25 -0.15
N ARG A 179 5.08 23.19 1.13
CA ARG A 179 6.24 22.45 1.62
C ARG A 179 6.11 20.94 1.34
N ALA A 180 4.94 20.34 1.62
CA ALA A 180 4.67 18.94 1.30
C ALA A 180 4.85 18.64 -0.21
N VAL A 181 4.30 19.51 -1.08
CA VAL A 181 4.44 19.36 -2.53
C VAL A 181 5.90 19.51 -3.00
N ARG A 182 6.66 20.44 -2.42
CA ARG A 182 8.11 20.59 -2.69
C ARG A 182 8.90 19.37 -2.26
N LEU A 183 8.62 18.84 -1.06
CA LEU A 183 9.24 17.61 -0.57
C LEU A 183 8.94 16.43 -1.50
N ALA A 184 7.69 16.28 -1.92
CA ALA A 184 7.31 15.23 -2.87
C ALA A 184 7.96 15.39 -4.24
N ALA A 185 8.19 16.63 -4.71
CA ALA A 185 8.92 16.88 -5.95
C ALA A 185 10.39 16.46 -5.87
N TRP A 186 11.03 16.71 -4.72
CA TRP A 186 12.37 16.20 -4.45
C TRP A 186 12.37 14.67 -4.38
N PHE A 187 11.44 14.08 -3.62
CA PHE A 187 11.33 12.64 -3.44
C PHE A 187 11.12 11.91 -4.77
N ASP A 188 10.23 12.43 -5.63
CA ASP A 188 9.95 11.88 -6.97
C ASP A 188 11.23 11.74 -7.80
N ARG A 189 11.99 12.83 -7.96
CA ARG A 189 13.28 12.82 -8.68
C ARG A 189 14.30 11.90 -8.03
N ARG A 190 14.49 12.02 -6.72
CA ARG A 190 15.54 11.30 -6.01
C ARG A 190 15.26 9.80 -5.92
N SER A 191 14.00 9.44 -5.69
CA SER A 191 13.57 8.04 -5.66
C SER A 191 13.71 7.39 -7.04
N LEU A 192 13.55 8.13 -8.13
CA LEU A 192 13.81 7.62 -9.47
C LEU A 192 15.27 7.25 -9.68
N GLU A 193 16.19 8.09 -9.20
CA GLU A 193 17.64 7.81 -9.28
C GLU A 193 18.04 6.56 -8.49
N VAL A 194 17.43 6.33 -7.32
CA VAL A 194 17.84 5.24 -6.42
C VAL A 194 17.04 3.95 -6.65
N LEU A 195 15.72 4.05 -6.80
CA LEU A 195 14.80 2.91 -6.85
C LEU A 195 14.24 2.64 -8.25
N GLY A 196 14.49 3.51 -9.22
CA GLY A 196 13.91 3.41 -10.57
C GLY A 196 14.29 2.12 -11.31
N CYS A 197 15.44 1.52 -10.98
CA CYS A 197 15.86 0.23 -11.54
C CYS A 197 14.95 -0.94 -11.13
N TYR A 198 14.17 -0.80 -10.06
CA TYR A 198 13.20 -1.79 -9.59
C TYR A 198 11.79 -1.59 -10.17
N THR A 199 11.52 -0.45 -10.79
CA THR A 199 10.21 -0.10 -11.38
C THR A 199 10.29 0.32 -12.86
N PRO A 200 11.09 -0.35 -13.71
CA PRO A 200 11.44 0.18 -15.03
C PRO A 200 10.26 0.20 -16.02
N ASN A 201 9.22 -0.60 -15.80
CA ASN A 201 8.12 -0.74 -16.75
C ASN A 201 6.78 -0.19 -16.25
N VAL A 202 6.73 0.60 -15.17
CA VAL A 202 5.46 1.12 -14.65
C VAL A 202 4.69 1.90 -15.72
N GLU A 203 5.34 2.85 -16.38
CA GLU A 203 4.75 3.72 -17.41
C GLU A 203 4.34 2.90 -18.62
N ARG A 204 5.24 2.03 -19.12
CA ARG A 204 4.95 1.11 -20.23
C ARG A 204 3.75 0.22 -19.92
N TYR A 205 3.64 -0.28 -18.68
CA TYR A 205 2.50 -1.08 -18.25
C TYR A 205 1.21 -0.26 -18.28
N ILE A 206 1.20 0.96 -17.74
CA ILE A 206 0.03 1.84 -17.71
C ILE A 206 -0.44 2.18 -19.13
N GLU A 207 0.49 2.55 -20.02
CA GLU A 207 0.21 2.87 -21.42
C GLU A 207 -0.38 1.68 -22.17
N HIS A 208 0.26 0.51 -22.05
CA HIS A 208 -0.16 -0.71 -22.74
C HIS A 208 -1.52 -1.24 -22.22
N ASN A 209 -1.77 -1.14 -20.92
CA ASN A 209 -2.97 -1.69 -20.29
C ASN A 209 -4.12 -0.69 -20.14
N GLY A 210 -3.91 0.59 -20.46
CA GLY A 210 -4.93 1.65 -20.38
C GLY A 210 -6.28 1.27 -21.03
N PRO A 211 -6.31 0.76 -22.28
CA PRO A 211 -7.55 0.32 -22.93
C PRO A 211 -8.25 -0.82 -22.17
N ARG A 212 -7.49 -1.80 -21.66
CA ARG A 212 -7.99 -2.98 -20.92
C ARG A 212 -8.53 -2.61 -19.54
N LEU A 213 -7.89 -1.65 -18.87
CA LEU A 213 -8.27 -1.14 -17.56
C LEU A 213 -9.45 -0.16 -17.62
N ARG A 214 -9.85 0.28 -18.83
CA ARG A 214 -11.06 1.09 -19.00
C ARG A 214 -12.27 0.32 -18.48
N TRP A 215 -13.07 0.96 -17.64
CA TRP A 215 -14.26 0.36 -17.02
C TRP A 215 -14.00 -0.76 -16.01
N ARG A 216 -12.78 -0.92 -15.51
CA ARG A 216 -12.46 -1.88 -14.43
C ARG A 216 -12.46 -1.20 -13.06
N GLU A 217 -12.95 -1.90 -12.03
CA GLU A 217 -12.95 -1.42 -10.63
C GLU A 217 -11.54 -1.03 -10.20
N ASN A 218 -10.55 -1.89 -10.46
CA ASN A 218 -9.16 -1.70 -10.07
C ASN A 218 -8.35 -0.78 -11.00
N ARG A 219 -9.00 0.05 -11.84
CA ARG A 219 -8.30 0.92 -12.78
C ARG A 219 -7.27 1.80 -12.09
N ILE A 220 -7.68 2.51 -11.03
CA ILE A 220 -6.81 3.43 -10.28
C ILE A 220 -5.63 2.68 -9.67
N PHE A 221 -5.89 1.53 -9.05
CA PHE A 221 -4.86 0.70 -8.44
C PHE A 221 -3.83 0.20 -9.47
N CYS A 222 -4.30 -0.25 -10.63
CA CYS A 222 -3.42 -0.72 -11.70
C CYS A 222 -2.81 0.43 -12.53
N SER A 223 -3.22 1.67 -12.30
CA SER A 223 -2.70 2.86 -12.98
C SER A 223 -1.96 3.81 -12.02
N ARG A 224 -1.43 3.28 -10.91
CA ARG A 224 -0.60 4.02 -9.96
C ARG A 224 0.69 4.48 -10.62
N GLU A 225 1.06 5.73 -10.42
CA GLU A 225 2.29 6.29 -10.97
C GLU A 225 3.52 5.74 -10.23
N ARG A 226 4.69 5.78 -10.89
CA ARG A 226 5.92 5.19 -10.37
C ARG A 226 6.31 5.72 -8.98
N VAL A 227 6.14 7.02 -8.75
CA VAL A 227 6.41 7.66 -7.44
C VAL A 227 5.62 7.01 -6.30
N GLU A 228 4.44 6.46 -6.57
CA GLU A 228 3.61 5.78 -5.57
C GLU A 228 4.16 4.39 -5.21
N TYR A 229 4.83 3.71 -6.15
CA TYR A 229 5.59 2.50 -5.85
C TYR A 229 6.76 2.83 -4.92
N HIS A 230 7.53 3.88 -5.24
CA HIS A 230 8.66 4.28 -4.41
C HIS A 230 8.22 4.74 -3.02
N LEU A 231 7.12 5.49 -2.93
CA LEU A 231 6.50 5.87 -1.65
C LEU A 231 6.18 4.63 -0.82
N ASN A 232 5.58 3.59 -1.44
CA ASN A 232 5.27 2.35 -0.76
C ASN A 232 6.50 1.54 -0.35
N MET A 233 7.57 1.54 -1.16
CA MET A 233 8.83 0.88 -0.81
C MET A 233 9.48 1.53 0.42
N VAL A 234 9.60 2.86 0.42
CA VAL A 234 10.15 3.62 1.55
C VAL A 234 9.22 3.57 2.77
N GLY A 235 7.91 3.71 2.57
CA GLY A 235 6.95 3.66 3.68
C GLY A 235 6.89 2.29 4.34
N ALA A 236 7.01 1.19 3.58
CA ALA A 236 7.14 -0.15 4.16
C ALA A 236 8.41 -0.28 5.00
N GLU A 237 9.53 0.31 4.56
CA GLU A 237 10.79 0.33 5.30
C GLU A 237 10.69 1.17 6.60
N ILE A 238 10.05 2.35 6.55
CA ILE A 238 9.75 3.17 7.72
C ILE A 238 8.85 2.39 8.70
N MET A 239 7.72 1.85 8.24
CA MET A 239 6.80 1.09 9.10
C MET A 239 7.50 -0.09 9.77
N ASN A 240 8.34 -0.78 9.03
CA ASN A 240 9.14 -1.86 9.55
C ASN A 240 10.08 -1.44 10.69
N ARG A 241 10.79 -0.31 10.54
CA ARG A 241 11.63 0.32 11.60
C ARG A 241 10.83 0.61 12.85
N GLU A 242 9.72 1.31 12.67
CA GLU A 242 8.92 1.83 13.76
C GLU A 242 8.21 0.72 14.54
N PHE A 243 7.71 -0.30 13.84
CA PHE A 243 6.93 -1.37 14.48
C PHE A 243 7.77 -2.59 14.87
N ARG A 244 9.08 -2.61 14.59
CA ARG A 244 9.97 -3.75 14.90
C ARG A 244 9.94 -4.12 16.37
N GLY A 245 10.12 -3.15 17.27
CA GLY A 245 10.18 -3.40 18.71
C GLY A 245 8.92 -4.08 19.23
N ALA A 246 7.76 -3.55 18.84
CA ALA A 246 6.47 -4.10 19.25
C ALA A 246 6.16 -5.44 18.57
N PHE A 247 6.56 -5.65 17.31
CA PHE A 247 6.44 -6.95 16.64
C PHE A 247 7.28 -8.03 17.34
N MET A 248 8.51 -7.71 17.76
CA MET A 248 9.36 -8.66 18.47
C MET A 248 8.78 -9.03 19.84
N ALA A 249 8.21 -8.05 20.55
CA ALA A 249 7.57 -8.23 21.85
C ALA A 249 6.23 -9.00 21.80
N ALA A 250 5.58 -9.07 20.63
CA ALA A 250 4.31 -9.76 20.48
C ALA A 250 4.44 -11.27 20.76
N GLN A 251 3.48 -11.82 21.51
CA GLN A 251 3.44 -13.22 21.93
C GLN A 251 3.15 -14.13 20.73
N ASP A 252 2.07 -13.82 20.00
CA ASP A 252 1.63 -14.61 18.86
C ASP A 252 2.08 -13.95 17.56
N LYS A 253 2.76 -14.70 16.68
CA LYS A 253 3.18 -14.20 15.37
C LYS A 253 2.47 -14.93 14.25
N SER A 254 1.95 -14.18 13.28
CA SER A 254 1.31 -14.73 12.08
C SER A 254 1.90 -14.13 10.80
N ILE A 255 1.92 -14.92 9.73
CA ILE A 255 2.40 -14.51 8.41
C ILE A 255 1.26 -14.67 7.41
N PHE A 256 0.89 -13.57 6.76
CA PHE A 256 -0.19 -13.54 5.80
C PHE A 256 0.36 -13.54 4.39
N LEU A 257 0.08 -14.62 3.66
CA LEU A 257 0.51 -14.83 2.28
C LEU A 257 -0.61 -14.55 1.29
N PRO A 258 -0.35 -13.88 0.16
CA PRO A 258 -1.34 -13.69 -0.88
C PRO A 258 -1.52 -14.98 -1.69
N VAL A 259 -2.74 -15.20 -2.19
CA VAL A 259 -3.07 -16.38 -3.01
C VAL A 259 -2.23 -16.54 -4.27
N CYS A 260 -1.65 -15.46 -4.81
CA CYS A 260 -0.80 -15.52 -6.00
C CYS A 260 0.52 -16.28 -5.79
N MET A 261 0.94 -16.52 -4.54
CA MET A 261 2.12 -17.33 -4.22
C MET A 261 1.86 -18.84 -4.29
N ARG A 262 0.60 -19.26 -4.39
CA ARG A 262 0.27 -20.68 -4.57
C ARG A 262 0.78 -21.14 -5.92
N LYS A 263 1.40 -22.31 -5.95
CA LYS A 263 1.78 -22.97 -7.19
C LYS A 263 0.55 -23.17 -8.09
N LYS A 264 0.63 -22.71 -9.32
CA LYS A 264 -0.47 -22.76 -10.31
C LYS A 264 -0.38 -23.96 -11.25
N GLN A 265 0.83 -24.43 -11.53
CA GLN A 265 1.09 -25.54 -12.46
C GLN A 265 1.40 -26.85 -11.70
N GLY A 266 0.90 -27.97 -12.22
CA GLY A 266 1.00 -29.30 -11.59
C GLY A 266 -0.20 -29.64 -10.71
N ASN A 267 -0.01 -30.47 -9.68
CA ASN A 267 -1.07 -30.86 -8.73
C ASN A 267 -1.71 -29.61 -8.09
N ALA A 268 -3.05 -29.51 -8.18
CA ALA A 268 -3.80 -28.41 -7.61
C ALA A 268 -3.49 -28.22 -6.12
N CYS A 269 -3.29 -26.97 -5.71
CA CYS A 269 -2.94 -26.64 -4.33
C CYS A 269 -4.04 -27.11 -3.35
N LYS A 270 -3.70 -28.05 -2.46
CA LYS A 270 -4.61 -28.68 -1.48
C LYS A 270 -4.79 -27.87 -0.19
N ALA A 271 -4.67 -26.54 -0.24
CA ALA A 271 -4.89 -25.69 0.94
C ALA A 271 -6.34 -25.81 1.42
N VAL A 272 -6.55 -25.85 2.73
CA VAL A 272 -7.88 -26.02 3.34
C VAL A 272 -8.30 -24.74 4.08
N PRO A 273 -9.60 -24.40 4.11
CA PRO A 273 -10.08 -23.23 4.84
C PRO A 273 -9.63 -23.24 6.30
N GLU A 274 -9.20 -22.09 6.81
CA GLU A 274 -8.87 -21.89 8.23
C GLU A 274 -9.08 -20.42 8.61
N GLY A 275 -10.07 -20.18 9.48
CA GLY A 275 -10.46 -18.83 9.90
C GLY A 275 -10.74 -17.92 8.71
N ALA A 276 -9.98 -16.84 8.61
CA ALA A 276 -10.10 -15.80 7.59
C ALA A 276 -9.44 -16.14 6.24
N GLY A 277 -8.74 -17.28 6.14
CA GLY A 277 -7.97 -17.65 4.97
C GLY A 277 -7.87 -19.17 4.80
N TYR A 278 -6.70 -19.63 4.37
CA TYR A 278 -6.44 -21.04 4.12
C TYR A 278 -5.11 -21.47 4.75
N ARG A 279 -5.07 -22.69 5.28
CA ARG A 279 -3.87 -23.35 5.76
C ARG A 279 -3.23 -24.22 4.68
N CYS A 280 -1.92 -24.11 4.53
CA CYS A 280 -1.14 -24.95 3.64
C CYS A 280 -1.11 -26.42 4.12
N ARG A 281 -1.35 -27.37 3.20
CA ARG A 281 -1.26 -28.83 3.45
C ARG A 281 0.02 -29.46 2.90
N SER A 282 1.02 -28.66 2.52
CA SER A 282 2.31 -29.14 2.03
C SER A 282 2.20 -30.10 0.84
N CYS A 283 1.32 -29.81 -0.12
CA CYS A 283 1.04 -30.70 -1.24
C CYS A 283 2.22 -30.87 -2.22
N THR A 284 3.12 -29.88 -2.29
CA THR A 284 4.28 -29.88 -3.20
C THR A 284 5.46 -29.18 -2.52
N ARG A 285 6.66 -29.79 -2.57
CA ARG A 285 7.86 -29.31 -1.85
C ARG A 285 8.46 -28.01 -2.42
N ASP A 286 8.33 -27.78 -3.72
CA ASP A 286 8.86 -26.60 -4.41
C ASP A 286 7.90 -25.39 -4.40
N CYS A 287 6.71 -25.53 -3.80
CA CYS A 287 5.75 -24.45 -3.67
C CYS A 287 6.26 -23.38 -2.68
N ARG A 288 6.26 -22.11 -3.08
CA ARG A 288 6.71 -20.97 -2.24
C ARG A 288 5.97 -20.89 -0.92
N VAL A 289 4.66 -21.14 -0.92
CA VAL A 289 3.85 -21.20 0.31
C VAL A 289 4.33 -22.31 1.25
N HIS A 290 4.68 -23.49 0.72
CA HIS A 290 5.19 -24.59 1.54
C HIS A 290 6.55 -24.25 2.15
N ILE A 291 7.47 -23.70 1.34
CA ILE A 291 8.81 -23.29 1.80
C ILE A 291 8.70 -22.28 2.95
N ILE A 292 7.87 -21.24 2.78
CA ILE A 292 7.63 -20.25 3.83
C ILE A 292 6.99 -20.88 5.07
N THR A 293 5.98 -21.74 4.88
CA THR A 293 5.34 -22.46 6.01
C THR A 293 6.35 -23.31 6.78
N ALA A 294 7.28 -23.97 6.10
CA ALA A 294 8.31 -24.78 6.74
C ALA A 294 9.33 -23.92 7.50
N LEU A 295 9.78 -22.81 6.92
CA LEU A 295 10.66 -21.84 7.58
C LEU A 295 10.02 -21.26 8.86
N SER A 296 8.76 -20.85 8.75
CA SER A 296 8.03 -20.15 9.82
C SER A 296 7.80 -21.00 11.06
N ARG A 297 7.74 -22.33 10.92
CA ARG A 297 7.62 -23.27 12.05
C ARG A 297 8.81 -23.20 13.01
N LYS A 298 10.00 -22.84 12.53
CA LYS A 298 11.19 -22.68 13.38
C LYS A 298 11.05 -21.51 14.37
N TYR A 299 10.14 -20.59 14.08
CA TYR A 299 9.94 -19.34 14.82
C TYR A 299 8.54 -19.25 15.46
N ASP A 300 7.85 -20.40 15.58
CA ASP A 300 6.48 -20.52 16.08
C ASP A 300 5.48 -19.55 15.42
N ALA A 301 5.71 -19.22 14.14
CA ALA A 301 4.89 -18.28 13.40
C ALA A 301 3.84 -19.01 12.56
N LYS A 302 2.56 -18.65 12.77
CA LYS A 302 1.43 -19.24 12.05
C LYS A 302 1.30 -18.66 10.63
N VAL A 303 1.22 -19.51 9.62
CA VAL A 303 1.06 -19.06 8.22
C VAL A 303 -0.39 -19.23 7.75
N LEU A 304 -0.99 -18.14 7.25
CA LEU A 304 -2.30 -18.12 6.63
C LEU A 304 -2.23 -17.56 5.20
N ILE A 305 -2.87 -18.24 4.26
CA ILE A 305 -3.04 -17.75 2.90
C ILE A 305 -4.32 -16.92 2.84
N ILE A 306 -4.18 -15.62 2.59
CA ILE A 306 -5.28 -14.66 2.56
C ILE A 306 -5.74 -14.45 1.11
N PRO A 307 -7.03 -14.68 0.81
CA PRO A 307 -7.56 -14.52 -0.55
C PRO A 307 -7.67 -13.06 -0.98
N HIS A 308 -8.01 -12.16 -0.05
CA HIS A 308 -8.18 -10.74 -0.34
C HIS A 308 -7.82 -9.89 0.88
N ALA A 309 -7.25 -8.71 0.68
CA ALA A 309 -6.87 -7.81 1.78
C ALA A 309 -8.06 -7.49 2.71
N SER A 310 -9.26 -7.34 2.13
CA SER A 310 -10.49 -7.10 2.89
C SER A 310 -10.92 -8.25 3.81
N THR A 311 -10.37 -9.46 3.64
CA THR A 311 -10.64 -10.61 4.50
C THR A 311 -9.48 -10.89 5.45
N ALA A 312 -8.37 -10.16 5.37
CA ALA A 312 -7.19 -10.40 6.21
C ALA A 312 -7.51 -10.26 7.70
N PHE A 313 -8.33 -9.29 8.06
CA PHE A 313 -8.67 -8.96 9.44
C PHE A 313 -10.15 -9.28 9.71
N GLY A 314 -10.42 -9.86 10.88
CA GLY A 314 -11.78 -10.11 11.36
C GLY A 314 -12.50 -8.81 11.75
N LYS A 315 -13.71 -8.94 12.31
CA LYS A 315 -14.46 -7.77 12.85
C LYS A 315 -13.93 -7.29 14.20
N GLU A 316 -13.28 -8.18 14.94
CA GLU A 316 -12.75 -7.91 16.27
C GLU A 316 -11.32 -7.39 16.16
N LYS A 317 -11.02 -6.35 16.95
CA LYS A 317 -9.65 -5.87 17.12
C LYS A 317 -8.86 -6.89 17.93
N ALA A 318 -7.60 -7.11 17.56
CA ALA A 318 -6.67 -7.78 18.44
C ALA A 318 -6.48 -6.93 19.70
N SER A 319 -6.28 -7.61 20.84
CA SER A 319 -5.73 -6.98 22.02
C SER A 319 -4.41 -6.30 21.64
N GLU A 320 -4.29 -5.02 22.01
CA GLU A 320 -3.18 -4.19 21.60
C GLU A 320 -1.85 -4.74 22.15
N GLY A 321 -0.89 -5.01 21.25
CA GLY A 321 0.43 -5.50 21.64
C GLY A 321 0.62 -7.02 21.56
N ASP A 322 -0.46 -7.80 21.59
CA ASP A 322 -0.36 -9.26 21.74
C ASP A 322 0.02 -9.99 20.44
N LYS A 323 -0.38 -9.42 19.28
CA LYS A 323 -0.33 -10.11 17.99
C LYS A 323 0.57 -9.41 16.97
N GLY A 324 1.68 -10.07 16.63
CA GLY A 324 2.57 -9.70 15.54
C GLY A 324 2.08 -10.26 14.21
N ILE A 325 2.17 -9.47 13.15
CA ILE A 325 1.79 -9.90 11.80
C ILE A 325 2.89 -9.53 10.79
N ILE A 326 3.30 -10.49 9.96
CA ILE A 326 4.06 -10.21 8.75
C ILE A 326 3.10 -10.24 7.56
N GLY A 327 2.82 -9.09 6.98
CA GLY A 327 2.03 -8.96 5.76
C GLY A 327 2.93 -9.08 4.53
N ILE A 328 2.68 -10.09 3.69
CA ILE A 328 3.36 -10.25 2.40
C ILE A 328 2.43 -9.77 1.28
N ALA A 329 2.86 -8.77 0.51
CA ALA A 329 2.03 -8.19 -0.54
C ALA A 329 2.85 -7.54 -1.68
N CYS A 330 2.14 -7.12 -2.74
CA CYS A 330 2.74 -6.25 -3.75
C CYS A 330 3.08 -4.89 -3.13
N VAL A 331 4.08 -4.21 -3.69
CA VAL A 331 4.55 -2.87 -3.26
C VAL A 331 3.38 -1.96 -2.87
N LEU A 332 2.45 -1.71 -3.79
CA LEU A 332 1.34 -0.74 -3.63
C LEU A 332 0.32 -1.05 -2.52
N ASN A 333 0.39 -2.22 -1.87
CA ASN A 333 -0.57 -2.61 -0.84
C ASN A 333 -0.01 -2.54 0.59
N LEU A 334 1.30 -2.32 0.74
CA LEU A 334 1.94 -2.53 2.04
C LEU A 334 1.70 -1.42 3.03
N ILE A 335 1.73 -0.15 2.62
CA ILE A 335 1.41 0.96 3.52
C ILE A 335 -0.04 0.85 4.01
N SER A 336 -0.99 0.71 3.08
CA SER A 336 -2.41 0.56 3.40
C SER A 336 -2.65 -0.64 4.31
N GLY A 337 -2.05 -1.79 4.00
CA GLY A 337 -2.14 -2.99 4.84
C GLY A 337 -1.51 -2.82 6.23
N GLY A 338 -0.41 -2.08 6.33
CA GLY A 338 0.25 -1.75 7.58
C GLY A 338 -0.61 -0.87 8.49
N TYR A 339 -1.17 0.23 7.96
CA TYR A 339 -2.12 1.06 8.70
C TYR A 339 -3.37 0.28 9.12
N GLN A 340 -3.91 -0.55 8.22
CA GLN A 340 -5.05 -1.40 8.55
C GLN A 340 -4.73 -2.35 9.71
N ALA A 341 -3.55 -2.99 9.68
CA ALA A 341 -3.12 -3.90 10.73
C ALA A 341 -2.99 -3.19 12.09
N ARG A 342 -2.34 -2.01 12.10
CA ARG A 342 -2.20 -1.15 13.29
C ARG A 342 -3.54 -0.78 13.90
N ARG A 343 -4.45 -0.25 13.08
CA ARG A 343 -5.81 0.11 13.52
C ARG A 343 -6.61 -1.07 14.08
N MET A 344 -6.31 -2.28 13.62
CA MET A 344 -6.90 -3.54 14.10
C MET A 344 -6.17 -4.14 15.32
N GLY A 345 -5.19 -3.45 15.89
CA GLY A 345 -4.47 -3.84 17.12
C GLY A 345 -3.23 -4.71 16.90
N TYR A 346 -2.86 -4.98 15.64
CA TYR A 346 -1.69 -5.81 15.32
C TYR A 346 -0.40 -4.99 15.31
N GLN A 347 0.73 -5.68 15.45
CA GLN A 347 2.09 -5.15 15.28
C GLN A 347 2.63 -5.61 13.92
N PRO A 348 2.54 -4.79 12.85
CA PRO A 348 2.84 -5.25 11.50
C PRO A 348 4.33 -5.16 11.15
N GLN A 349 4.72 -6.07 10.26
CA GLN A 349 5.92 -6.02 9.45
C GLN A 349 5.51 -6.25 7.99
N CYS A 350 6.11 -5.47 7.10
CA CYS A 350 5.85 -5.42 5.66
C CYS A 350 6.94 -6.18 4.91
N VAL A 351 6.57 -7.23 4.18
CA VAL A 351 7.47 -7.96 3.29
C VAL A 351 6.95 -7.87 1.85
N LEU A 352 7.81 -7.39 0.97
CA LEU A 352 7.46 -7.22 -0.43
C LEU A 352 7.58 -8.55 -1.18
N LEU A 353 6.61 -8.80 -2.04
CA LEU A 353 6.78 -9.75 -3.14
C LEU A 353 7.89 -9.26 -4.07
N ASN A 354 8.69 -10.19 -4.61
CA ASN A 354 9.79 -9.86 -5.51
C ASN A 354 9.30 -9.26 -6.85
N GLN A 355 8.05 -9.52 -7.23
CA GLN A 355 7.42 -8.98 -8.44
C GLN A 355 5.89 -9.10 -8.39
N SER A 356 5.21 -8.26 -9.16
CA SER A 356 3.77 -8.35 -9.42
C SER A 356 3.43 -9.61 -10.20
N GLY A 357 2.44 -10.41 -9.76
CA GLY A 357 2.13 -11.69 -10.41
C GLY A 357 0.66 -12.12 -10.40
N CYS A 358 -0.22 -11.41 -9.68
CA CYS A 358 -1.60 -11.87 -9.52
C CYS A 358 -2.44 -11.70 -10.80
N VAL A 359 -3.31 -12.68 -11.04
CA VAL A 359 -4.25 -12.71 -12.17
C VAL A 359 -5.24 -11.55 -12.10
N GLN A 360 -5.67 -11.21 -10.89
CA GLN A 360 -6.71 -10.22 -10.68
C GLN A 360 -6.27 -8.79 -11.05
N HIS A 361 -4.99 -8.44 -10.88
CA HIS A 361 -4.52 -7.07 -11.07
C HIS A 361 -3.55 -6.95 -12.25
N TRP A 362 -2.58 -7.85 -12.35
CA TRP A 362 -1.40 -7.63 -13.20
C TRP A 362 -1.40 -8.48 -14.47
N HIS A 363 -1.78 -9.75 -14.34
CA HIS A 363 -1.55 -10.76 -15.38
C HIS A 363 -2.77 -11.67 -15.60
N PRO A 364 -3.83 -11.18 -16.26
CA PRO A 364 -5.14 -11.82 -16.33
C PRO A 364 -5.16 -13.20 -17.01
N ASP A 365 -4.22 -13.48 -17.91
CA ASP A 365 -4.28 -14.71 -18.72
C ASP A 365 -3.76 -15.95 -17.99
N SER A 366 -2.69 -15.80 -17.21
CA SER A 366 -2.01 -16.92 -16.54
C SER A 366 -1.58 -16.56 -15.12
N GLY A 367 -1.17 -15.31 -14.95
CA GLY A 367 -0.52 -14.79 -13.77
C GLY A 367 0.82 -15.46 -13.48
N LEU A 368 1.72 -14.69 -12.89
CA LEU A 368 3.06 -15.16 -12.60
C LEU A 368 3.15 -15.67 -11.17
N GLU A 369 3.81 -16.81 -10.98
CA GLU A 369 4.25 -17.20 -9.65
C GLU A 369 5.24 -16.15 -9.13
N THR A 370 5.06 -15.77 -7.88
CA THR A 370 5.88 -14.76 -7.23
C THR A 370 6.48 -15.34 -5.96
N ALA A 371 7.55 -14.70 -5.49
CA ALA A 371 8.33 -15.13 -4.35
C ALA A 371 8.62 -13.93 -3.45
N ILE A 372 9.28 -14.20 -2.34
CA ILE A 372 9.88 -13.19 -1.46
C ILE A 372 11.36 -13.54 -1.32
N ASP A 373 12.14 -12.60 -0.82
CA ASP A 373 13.45 -12.89 -0.25
C ASP A 373 13.29 -13.65 1.08
N LEU A 374 13.80 -14.88 1.16
CA LEU A 374 13.63 -15.74 2.33
C LEU A 374 14.56 -15.35 3.47
N ASP A 375 15.77 -14.89 3.15
CA ASP A 375 16.73 -14.39 4.15
C ASP A 375 16.13 -13.16 4.83
N ARG A 376 15.48 -12.31 4.04
CA ARG A 376 14.75 -11.15 4.55
C ARG A 376 13.64 -11.53 5.53
N LEU A 377 12.82 -12.52 5.18
CA LEU A 377 11.75 -13.00 6.07
C LEU A 377 12.33 -13.56 7.37
N GLU A 378 13.41 -14.34 7.27
CA GLU A 378 14.08 -14.93 8.44
C GLU A 378 14.67 -13.84 9.36
N GLN A 379 15.31 -12.82 8.79
CA GLN A 379 15.83 -11.67 9.54
C GLN A 379 14.76 -10.90 10.31
N ILE A 380 13.54 -10.78 9.75
CA ILE A 380 12.41 -10.15 10.43
C ILE A 380 11.92 -11.04 11.57
N LEU A 381 11.80 -12.36 11.34
CA LEU A 381 11.31 -13.31 12.35
C LEU A 381 12.24 -13.43 13.56
N ASN A 382 13.55 -13.43 13.33
CA ASN A 382 14.55 -13.58 14.40
C ASN A 382 15.08 -12.25 14.94
N GLY A 383 14.67 -11.12 14.37
CA GLY A 383 15.10 -9.79 14.78
C GLY A 383 16.55 -9.44 14.43
N SER A 384 17.28 -10.24 13.65
CA SER A 384 18.68 -10.00 13.24
C SER A 384 18.85 -8.93 12.17
N TRP A 385 17.75 -8.33 11.70
CA TRP A 385 17.81 -7.22 10.79
C TRP A 385 18.33 -5.94 11.47
N HIS A 386 19.36 -5.34 10.88
CA HIS A 386 19.94 -4.06 11.27
C HIS A 386 19.77 -3.03 10.13
N TYR A 387 19.55 -1.77 10.51
CA TYR A 387 19.37 -0.63 9.61
C TYR A 387 20.69 0.01 9.22
#